data_AF-A0ABD0MBN4-F1
#
_entry.id   AF-A0ABD0MBN4-F1
#
_cell.length_a   1.000
_cell.length_b   1.000
_cell.length_c   1.000
_cell.angle_alpha   90.00
_cell.angle_beta   90.00
_cell.angle_gamma   90.00
#
_symmetry.space_group_name_H-M   'P 1'
#
loop_
_entity.id
_entity.type
_entity.pdbx_description
1 polymer ?
#
loop_
_entity_poly.entity_id
_entity_poly.type
_entity_poly.pdbx_seq_one_letter_code
_entity_poly.pdbx_strand_id
1 'polypeptide(L)'
;VNNNGHLTFDGPLSQPKPSNFQSQLNRDIIAPLWIDMDNTVNGTISYRQVTSGRLLLAATNNINQYFPNLNFSASWLFIATWDKVPYYSNLQS
;
A
#
# COMPACT_ATOMS: atom_id res chain seq x y z
N VAL A 1 -5.19 10.51 6.03
CA VAL A 1 -4.54 9.38 5.34
C VAL A 1 -3.68 9.97 4.24
N ASN A 2 -2.36 9.73 4.25
CA ASN A 2 -1.51 9.99 3.07
C ASN A 2 -1.47 8.71 2.23
N ASN A 3 -1.49 8.87 0.92
CA ASN A 3 -1.74 7.87 -0.10
C ASN A 3 -0.78 8.01 -1.30
N ASN A 4 0.39 8.63 -1.11
CA ASN A 4 1.47 8.76 -2.10
C ASN A 4 2.29 7.46 -2.17
N GLY A 5 1.63 6.37 -2.55
CA GLY A 5 2.28 5.05 -2.72
C GLY A 5 2.56 4.31 -1.41
N HIS A 6 2.22 4.95 -0.30
CA HIS A 6 2.22 4.41 1.04
C HIS A 6 0.91 4.75 1.74
N LEU A 7 0.61 4.05 2.83
CA LEU A 7 -0.57 4.27 3.64
C LEU A 7 -0.17 4.56 5.08
N THR A 8 -0.81 5.58 5.64
CA THR A 8 -0.77 5.94 7.05
C THR A 8 -2.20 6.06 7.59
N PHE A 9 -2.42 5.51 8.79
CA PHE A 9 -3.76 5.42 9.37
C PHE A 9 -4.03 6.46 10.47
N ASP A 10 -2.97 7.03 11.03
CA ASP A 10 -2.95 7.97 12.15
C ASP A 10 -2.81 9.44 11.73
N GLY A 11 -2.57 9.72 10.44
CA GLY A 11 -2.49 11.08 9.90
C GLY A 11 -1.66 11.15 8.62
N PRO A 12 -1.62 12.30 7.92
CA PRO A 12 -0.78 12.46 6.74
C PRO A 12 0.71 12.45 7.11
N LEU A 13 1.55 11.85 6.26
CA LEU A 13 3.01 11.94 6.35
C LEU A 13 3.51 13.11 5.50
N SER A 14 4.36 14.00 6.03
CA SER A 14 4.85 15.16 5.27
C SER A 14 5.96 14.83 4.26
N GLN A 15 6.13 13.55 3.90
CA GLN A 15 7.28 13.06 3.16
C GLN A 15 6.87 12.22 1.94
N PRO A 16 6.88 12.81 0.73
CA PRO A 16 6.37 12.15 -0.47
C PRO A 16 7.35 11.14 -1.08
N LYS A 17 8.66 11.27 -0.78
CA LYS A 17 9.73 10.43 -1.35
C LYS A 17 10.51 9.70 -0.26
N PRO A 18 11.07 8.51 -0.55
CA PRO A 18 11.96 7.84 0.39
C PRO A 18 13.16 8.73 0.68
N SER A 19 13.33 9.23 1.91
CA SER A 19 14.64 9.72 2.34
C SER A 19 15.51 8.57 2.77
N ASN A 20 16.81 8.85 2.86
CA ASN A 20 17.80 7.97 3.43
C ASN A 20 17.33 7.51 4.83
N PHE A 21 16.84 6.29 4.85
CA PHE A 21 16.53 5.43 5.99
C PHE A 21 15.41 5.85 6.95
N GLN A 22 14.50 4.89 7.07
CA GLN A 22 13.48 4.57 8.07
C GLN A 22 13.68 5.06 9.52
N SER A 23 14.88 5.51 9.93
CA SER A 23 15.18 5.94 11.30
C SER A 23 14.48 7.23 11.73
N GLN A 24 13.92 8.00 10.79
CA GLN A 24 13.18 9.24 11.08
C GLN A 24 11.66 9.07 11.03
N LEU A 25 11.16 7.92 10.55
CA LEU A 25 9.74 7.64 10.53
C LEU A 25 9.37 6.97 11.85
N ASN A 26 8.96 7.76 12.83
CA ASN A 26 8.37 7.26 14.08
C ASN A 26 6.92 6.80 13.86
N ARG A 27 6.68 6.07 12.75
CA ARG A 27 5.35 5.72 12.27
C ARG A 27 5.39 4.47 11.41
N ASP A 28 4.48 3.54 11.70
CA ASP A 28 4.26 2.36 10.87
C ASP A 28 3.58 2.75 9.56
N ILE A 29 4.16 2.35 8.44
CA ILE A 29 3.62 2.61 7.09
C ILE A 29 3.53 1.32 6.29
N ILE A 30 2.50 1.21 5.44
CA ILE A 30 2.40 0.16 4.42
C ILE A 30 2.74 0.81 3.08
N ALA A 31 3.91 0.50 2.51
CA ALA A 31 4.45 1.23 1.36
C ALA A 31 4.83 0.31 0.17
N PRO A 32 3.87 -0.43 -0.41
CA PRO A 32 4.13 -1.39 -1.47
C PRO A 32 4.59 -0.73 -2.78
N LEU A 33 4.27 0.55 -2.97
CA LEU A 33 4.57 1.33 -4.17
C LEU A 33 5.02 2.74 -3.77
N TRP A 34 5.94 2.88 -2.81
CA TRP A 34 6.35 4.19 -2.26
C TRP A 34 6.90 5.12 -3.35
N ILE A 35 6.00 5.93 -3.90
CA ILE A 35 6.19 6.71 -5.12
C ILE A 35 5.43 8.01 -4.92
N ASP A 36 6.04 9.11 -5.35
CA ASP A 36 5.42 10.42 -5.34
C ASP A 36 4.28 10.43 -6.36
N MET A 37 3.03 10.39 -5.88
CA MET A 37 1.83 10.36 -6.70
C MET A 37 1.02 11.62 -6.47
N ASP A 38 0.41 12.14 -7.53
CA ASP A 38 -0.47 13.30 -7.46
C ASP A 38 -1.94 12.86 -7.44
N ASN A 39 -2.48 12.68 -6.23
CA ASN A 39 -3.89 12.32 -6.05
C ASN A 39 -4.85 13.53 -6.13
N THR A 40 -4.35 14.73 -6.46
CA THR A 40 -5.18 15.93 -6.64
C THR A 40 -5.68 16.08 -8.08
N VAL A 41 -4.98 15.46 -9.04
CA VAL A 41 -5.24 15.64 -10.47
C VAL A 41 -6.20 14.59 -11.03
N ASN A 42 -5.99 13.30 -10.74
CA ASN A 42 -6.81 12.21 -11.28
C ASN A 42 -6.64 10.90 -10.49
N GLY A 43 -7.44 9.90 -10.86
CA GLY A 43 -7.38 8.54 -10.36
C GLY A 43 -8.29 8.31 -9.16
N THR A 44 -8.32 7.07 -8.69
CA THR A 44 -9.09 6.69 -7.50
C THR A 44 -8.23 5.83 -6.60
N ILE A 45 -8.26 6.17 -5.33
CA ILE A 45 -7.58 5.42 -4.29
C ILE A 45 -8.67 4.81 -3.41
N SER A 46 -8.69 3.50 -3.38
CA SER A 46 -9.69 2.73 -2.62
C SER A 46 -9.01 1.69 -1.77
N TYR A 47 -9.69 1.29 -0.70
CA TYR A 47 -9.29 0.16 0.10
C TYR A 47 -10.50 -0.70 0.44
N ARG A 48 -10.24 -1.99 0.67
CA ARG A 48 -11.23 -2.91 1.23
C ARG A 48 -10.56 -3.93 2.14
N GLN A 49 -11.28 -4.32 3.17
CA GLN A 49 -10.94 -5.46 3.99
C GLN A 49 -11.71 -6.68 3.50
N VAL A 50 -11.04 -7.82 3.47
CA VAL A 50 -11.67 -9.11 3.18
C VAL A 50 -11.44 -10.00 4.38
N THR A 51 -12.51 -10.55 4.94
CA THR A 51 -12.46 -11.44 6.11
C THR A 51 -13.06 -12.82 5.83
N SER A 52 -13.61 -13.03 4.63
CA SER A 52 -14.17 -14.31 4.21
C SER A 52 -14.13 -14.49 2.69
N GLY A 53 -14.34 -15.73 2.23
CA GLY A 53 -14.51 -16.04 0.82
C GLY A 53 -13.23 -16.41 0.06
N ARG A 54 -13.36 -16.54 -1.27
CA ARG A 54 -12.33 -17.15 -2.14
C ARG A 54 -10.99 -16.40 -2.17
N LEU A 55 -10.99 -15.08 -1.91
CA LEU A 55 -9.76 -14.30 -1.90
C LEU A 55 -8.84 -14.68 -0.72
N LEU A 56 -9.37 -14.98 0.47
CA LEU A 56 -8.55 -15.45 1.61
C LEU A 56 -7.90 -16.80 1.30
N LEU A 57 -8.67 -17.70 0.70
CA LEU A 57 -8.15 -19.01 0.30
C LEU A 57 -7.06 -18.88 -0.76
N ALA A 58 -7.26 -18.02 -1.76
CA ALA A 58 -6.27 -17.76 -2.78
C ALA A 58 -4.97 -17.16 -2.19
N ALA A 59 -5.08 -16.19 -1.29
CA ALA A 59 -3.91 -15.63 -0.61
C ALA A 59 -3.19 -16.67 0.25
N THR A 60 -3.94 -17.48 1.00
CA THR A 60 -3.38 -18.59 1.80
C THR A 60 -2.59 -19.56 0.92
N ASN A 61 -3.18 -20.00 -0.19
CA ASN A 61 -2.55 -20.94 -1.11
C ASN A 61 -1.31 -20.34 -1.78
N ASN A 62 -1.38 -19.07 -2.22
CA ASN A 62 -0.24 -18.40 -2.83
C ASN A 62 0.94 -18.29 -1.85
N ILE A 63 0.70 -17.85 -0.61
CA ILE A 63 1.78 -17.74 0.38
C ILE A 63 2.38 -19.11 0.69
N ASN A 64 1.57 -20.14 0.88
CA ASN A 64 2.08 -21.51 1.11
C ASN A 64 2.80 -22.09 -0.12
N GLN A 65 2.43 -21.70 -1.34
CA GLN A 65 3.13 -22.11 -2.56
C GLN A 65 4.54 -21.52 -2.63
N TYR A 66 4.70 -20.23 -2.31
CA TYR A 66 6.00 -19.55 -2.38
C TYR A 66 6.84 -19.73 -1.10
N PHE A 67 6.20 -20.02 0.03
CA PHE A 67 6.82 -20.18 1.35
C PHE A 67 6.33 -21.47 2.04
N PRO A 68 6.69 -22.66 1.53
CA PRO A 68 6.11 -23.94 1.98
C PRO A 68 6.38 -24.29 3.44
N ASN A 69 7.39 -23.69 4.07
CA ASN A 69 7.75 -23.95 5.46
C ASN A 69 7.02 -23.04 6.47
N LEU A 70 6.22 -22.07 6.01
CA LEU A 70 5.61 -21.06 6.87
C LEU A 70 4.32 -21.54 7.56
N ASN A 71 3.68 -22.62 7.07
CA ASN A 71 2.36 -23.11 7.50
C ASN A 71 1.36 -21.95 7.74
N PHE A 72 1.06 -21.22 6.67
CA PHE A 72 0.32 -19.97 6.72
C PHE A 72 -1.19 -20.17 6.50
N SER A 73 -2.01 -19.35 7.16
CA SER A 73 -3.44 -19.24 6.92
C SER A 73 -3.86 -17.78 7.06
N ALA A 74 -4.46 -17.20 6.02
CA ALA A 74 -4.91 -15.82 6.03
C ALA A 74 -6.23 -15.69 6.83
N SER A 75 -6.23 -14.88 7.89
CA SER A 75 -7.44 -14.53 8.65
C SER A 75 -8.19 -13.33 8.07
N TRP A 76 -7.47 -12.41 7.42
CA TRP A 76 -8.03 -11.28 6.68
C TRP A 76 -7.02 -10.74 5.66
N LEU A 77 -7.51 -9.93 4.71
CA LEU A 77 -6.70 -9.20 3.75
C LEU A 77 -7.03 -7.73 3.78
N PHE A 78 -6.01 -6.88 3.75
CA PHE A 78 -6.14 -5.47 3.42
C PHE A 78 -5.73 -5.27 1.95
N ILE A 79 -6.63 -4.77 1.12
CA ILE A 79 -6.35 -4.52 -0.29
C ILE A 79 -6.49 -3.02 -0.53
N ALA A 80 -5.38 -2.36 -0.86
CA ALA A 80 -5.37 -0.99 -1.34
C ALA A 80 -5.10 -0.97 -2.85
N THR A 81 -5.77 -0.05 -3.54
CA THR A 81 -5.67 0.09 -5.00
C THR A 81 -5.55 1.56 -5.35
N TRP A 82 -4.52 1.87 -6.13
CA TRP A 82 -4.31 3.14 -6.81
C TRP A 82 -4.62 2.93 -8.28
N ASP A 83 -5.85 3.26 -8.70
CA ASP A 83 -6.27 3.12 -10.09
C ASP A 83 -6.08 4.45 -10.82
N LYS A 84 -5.25 4.45 -11.88
CA LYS A 84 -4.98 5.60 -12.76
C LYS A 84 -4.53 6.87 -12.02
N VAL A 85 -3.89 6.73 -10.86
CA VAL A 85 -3.30 7.85 -10.13
C VAL A 85 -2.00 8.24 -10.84
N PRO A 86 -1.84 9.49 -11.28
CA PRO A 86 -0.66 9.91 -12.00
C PRO A 86 0.57 10.01 -11.07
N TYR A 87 1.74 9.78 -11.66
CA TYR A 87 3.01 10.10 -11.01
C TYR A 87 3.13 11.62 -10.83
N TYR A 88 3.64 12.06 -9.67
CA TYR A 88 3.95 13.46 -9.41
C TYR A 88 5.18 13.87 -10.21
N SER A 89 4.96 14.36 -11.42
CA SER A 89 6.01 14.99 -12.24
C SER A 89 5.98 16.50 -12.03
N ASN A 90 7.11 17.09 -11.61
CA ASN A 90 7.35 18.54 -11.65
C ASN A 90 7.46 19.04 -13.11
N LEU A 91 6.51 18.75 -13.99
CA LEU A 91 6.44 19.39 -15.29
C LEU A 91 5.84 20.79 -15.05
N GLN A 92 6.70 21.72 -14.62
CA GLN A 92 6.56 23.10 -15.06
C GLN A 92 6.66 23.08 -16.58
N SER A 93 5.54 23.28 -17.25
CA SER A 93 5.50 23.79 -18.63
C SER A 93 5.63 25.31 -18.60
#